data_AF-A0A820YC08-F1
#
_entry.id   AF-A0A820YC08-F1
#
_cell.length_a   1.000
_cell.length_b   1.000
_cell.length_c   1.000
_cell.angle_alpha   90.00
_cell.angle_beta   90.00
_cell.angle_gamma   90.00
#
_symmetry.space_group_name_H-M   'P 1'
#
loop_
_entity.id
_entity.type
_entity.pdbx_description
1 polymer ?
#
loop_
_entity_poly.entity_id
_entity_poly.type
_entity_poly.pdbx_seq_one_letter_code
_entity_poly.pdbx_strand_id
1 'polypeptide(L)'
;MYGPNVGSLSIQKLSGVFSQVRWTTTGGKGFEWYHAQVNLQASTSNPPQYNIVIEGTWSDTNRGAIAIDDIILLNGTCRTTSDQCDFDSDDSICGYQYAASGQFNWTRGLASVVQQGVNPNVDHTTQTNEGY
;
A
#
# COMPACT_ATOMS: atom_id res chain seq x y z
N MET A 1 -1.94 7.36 8.46
CA MET A 1 -2.83 7.34 9.65
C MET A 1 -1.98 7.56 10.89
N TYR A 2 -2.09 8.70 11.56
CA TYR A 2 -1.16 9.11 12.62
C TYR A 2 -1.85 9.48 13.92
N GLY A 3 -1.29 9.06 15.05
CA GLY A 3 -1.76 9.37 16.40
C GLY A 3 -2.43 8.19 17.12
N PRO A 4 -2.69 8.33 18.43
CA PRO A 4 -3.45 7.34 19.18
C PRO A 4 -4.94 7.42 18.84
N ASN A 5 -5.61 6.26 18.85
CA ASN A 5 -7.06 6.13 18.61
C ASN A 5 -7.57 6.75 17.29
N VAL A 6 -6.79 6.65 16.21
CA VAL A 6 -7.14 7.18 14.87
C VAL A 6 -8.45 6.61 14.31
N GLY A 7 -8.92 5.46 14.80
CA GLY A 7 -10.07 4.75 14.26
C GLY A 7 -9.67 3.82 13.11
N SER A 8 -10.49 3.78 12.06
CA SER A 8 -10.28 2.91 10.90
C SER A 8 -10.49 3.63 9.58
N LEU A 9 -9.79 3.16 8.54
CA LEU A 9 -10.03 3.53 7.15
C LEU A 9 -10.44 2.27 6.40
N SER A 10 -11.54 2.32 5.65
CA SER A 10 -12.04 1.20 4.86
C SER A 10 -12.39 1.61 3.44
N ILE A 11 -12.22 0.67 2.51
CA ILE A 11 -12.64 0.79 1.12
C ILE A 11 -13.74 -0.22 0.87
N GLN A 12 -14.89 0.29 0.42
CA GLN A 12 -16.10 -0.48 0.18
C GLN A 12 -16.51 -0.37 -1.29
N LYS A 13 -17.03 -1.47 -1.83
CA LYS A 13 -17.69 -1.50 -3.14
C LYS A 13 -19.19 -1.57 -2.92
N LEU A 14 -19.92 -0.58 -3.45
CA LEU A 14 -21.37 -0.54 -3.42
C LEU A 14 -21.95 -0.88 -4.79
N SER A 15 -22.79 -1.90 -4.87
CA SER A 15 -23.50 -2.30 -6.09
C SER A 15 -25.00 -2.22 -5.84
N GLY A 16 -25.60 -1.07 -6.20
CA GLY A 16 -26.96 -0.73 -5.76
C GLY A 16 -27.01 -0.53 -4.24
N VAL A 17 -27.80 -1.35 -3.55
CA VAL A 17 -27.94 -1.33 -2.07
C VAL A 17 -26.95 -2.25 -1.33
N PHE A 18 -26.21 -3.09 -2.06
CA PHE A 18 -25.27 -4.03 -1.45
C PHE A 18 -23.91 -3.37 -1.26
N SER A 19 -23.43 -3.30 -0.01
CA SER A 19 -22.06 -2.88 0.30
C SER A 19 -21.19 -4.10 0.63
N GLN A 20 -19.96 -4.10 0.11
CA GLN A 20 -18.93 -5.06 0.45
C GLN A 20 -17.64 -4.34 0.83
N VAL A 21 -17.17 -4.54 2.06
CA VAL A 21 -15.83 -4.10 2.50
C VAL A 21 -14.77 -4.91 1.76
N ARG A 22 -13.85 -4.22 1.08
CA ARG A 22 -12.77 -4.83 0.28
C ARG A 22 -11.42 -4.75 0.96
N TRP A 23 -11.24 -3.72 1.81
CA TRP A 23 -10.02 -3.51 2.58
C TRP A 23 -10.36 -2.63 3.78
N THR A 24 -9.70 -2.88 4.90
CA THR A 24 -9.79 -2.07 6.12
C THR A 24 -8.45 -2.05 6.80
N THR A 25 -8.07 -0.89 7.32
CA THR A 25 -6.94 -0.76 8.22
C THR A 25 -7.34 0.04 9.46
N THR A 26 -6.77 -0.30 10.61
CA THR A 26 -7.12 0.29 11.91
C THR A 26 -5.88 0.79 12.64
N GLY A 27 -6.07 1.78 13.50
CA GLY A 27 -5.03 2.31 14.38
C GLY A 27 -3.99 3.21 13.68
N GLY A 28 -3.06 3.72 14.49
CA GLY A 28 -1.94 4.51 13.98
C GLY A 28 -0.95 3.63 13.22
N LYS A 29 -0.45 4.15 12.09
CA LYS A 29 0.53 3.48 11.22
C LYS A 29 1.92 4.09 11.31
N GLY A 30 2.02 5.35 11.76
CA GLY A 30 3.28 6.09 11.80
C GLY A 30 3.08 7.48 11.20
N PHE A 31 4.15 8.28 11.22
CA PHE A 31 4.16 9.63 10.63
C PHE A 31 4.71 9.56 9.19
N GLU A 32 4.18 8.63 8.39
CA GLU A 32 4.64 8.36 7.03
C GLU A 32 3.43 8.06 6.13
N TRP A 33 3.64 8.22 4.82
CA TRP A 33 2.67 7.83 3.80
C TRP A 33 2.79 6.33 3.52
N TYR A 34 1.64 5.66 3.53
CA TYR A 34 1.55 4.24 3.21
C TYR A 34 0.71 4.08 1.95
N HIS A 35 1.30 3.43 0.95
CA HIS A 35 0.60 3.08 -0.27
C HIS A 35 -0.29 1.85 -0.02
N ALA A 36 -1.52 1.86 -0.57
CA ALA A 36 -2.46 0.75 -0.48
C ALA A 36 -3.09 0.49 -1.84
N GLN A 37 -3.23 -0.80 -2.19
CA GLN A 37 -3.94 -1.23 -3.40
C GLN A 37 -5.02 -2.23 -3.04
N VAL A 38 -6.22 -2.05 -3.62
CA VAL A 38 -7.39 -2.86 -3.27
C VAL A 38 -8.03 -3.41 -4.53
N ASN A 39 -8.01 -4.74 -4.65
CA ASN A 39 -8.66 -5.44 -5.74
C ASN A 39 -10.19 -5.32 -5.64
N LEU A 40 -10.78 -4.58 -6.58
CA LEU A 40 -12.21 -4.45 -6.77
C LEU A 40 -12.65 -5.41 -7.89
N GLN A 41 -13.41 -6.45 -7.54
CA GLN A 41 -13.98 -7.35 -8.55
C GLN A 41 -14.90 -6.55 -9.49
N ALA A 42 -14.82 -6.78 -10.79
CA ALA A 42 -15.69 -6.11 -11.76
C ALA A 42 -17.18 -6.41 -11.46
N SER A 43 -18.05 -5.45 -11.74
CA SER A 43 -19.50 -5.74 -11.77
C SER A 43 -19.81 -6.64 -12.96
N THR A 44 -20.74 -7.57 -12.78
CA THR A 44 -21.29 -8.39 -13.88
C THR A 44 -22.31 -7.63 -14.74
N SER A 45 -22.69 -6.41 -14.33
CA SER A 45 -23.57 -5.53 -15.11
C SER A 45 -22.86 -5.00 -16.36
N ASN A 46 -23.63 -4.69 -17.40
CA ASN A 46 -23.13 -4.07 -18.63
C ASN A 46 -23.91 -2.76 -18.92
N PRO A 47 -23.31 -1.56 -18.72
CA PRO A 47 -21.94 -1.34 -18.27
C PRO A 47 -21.70 -1.70 -16.78
N PRO A 48 -20.44 -1.89 -16.35
CA PRO A 48 -20.13 -2.12 -14.95
C PRO A 48 -20.56 -0.90 -14.13
N GLN A 49 -21.45 -1.11 -13.16
CA GLN A 49 -21.98 -0.05 -12.30
C GLN A 49 -21.73 -0.41 -10.84
N TYR A 50 -20.91 0.40 -10.18
CA TYR A 50 -20.68 0.35 -8.74
C TYR A 50 -20.12 1.68 -8.28
N ASN A 51 -20.32 2.00 -7.00
CA ASN A 51 -19.66 3.11 -6.34
C ASN A 51 -18.50 2.56 -5.49
N ILE A 52 -17.42 3.33 -5.42
CA ILE A 52 -16.32 3.09 -4.48
C ILE A 52 -16.52 4.06 -3.33
N VAL A 53 -16.59 3.55 -2.12
CA VAL A 53 -16.72 4.35 -0.90
C VAL A 53 -15.46 4.20 -0.08
N ILE A 54 -14.83 5.33 0.24
CA ILE A 54 -13.71 5.42 1.17
C ILE A 54 -14.30 5.97 2.47
N GLU A 55 -14.31 5.15 3.51
CA GLU A 55 -14.96 5.46 4.78
C GLU A 55 -13.93 5.49 5.90
N GLY A 56 -13.83 6.63 6.58
CA GLY A 56 -13.06 6.80 7.79
C GLY A 56 -13.97 6.79 9.02
N THR A 57 -13.64 5.98 10.02
CA THR A 57 -14.24 6.06 11.35
C THR A 57 -13.26 6.71 12.31
N TRP A 58 -13.77 7.45 13.29
CA TRP A 58 -12.98 8.06 14.36
C TRP A 58 -13.63 7.78 15.72
N SER A 59 -12.84 7.82 16.80
CA SER A 59 -13.39 7.76 18.17
C SER A 59 -13.68 9.18 18.70
N ASP A 60 -14.57 9.29 19.68
CA ASP A 60 -14.84 10.51 20.43
C ASP A 60 -13.60 11.10 21.15
N THR A 61 -12.63 10.25 21.47
CA THR A 61 -11.34 10.59 22.07
C THR A 61 -10.25 10.92 21.04
N ASN A 62 -10.63 11.26 19.80
CA ASN A 62 -9.74 11.38 18.64
C ASN A 62 -8.50 12.25 18.92
N ARG A 63 -7.34 11.59 19.02
CA ARG A 63 -6.03 12.24 19.11
C ARG A 63 -5.18 11.95 17.88
N GLY A 64 -5.82 11.52 16.78
CA GLY A 64 -5.15 11.19 15.54
C GLY A 64 -5.86 11.70 14.30
N ALA A 65 -5.27 11.42 13.14
CA ALA A 65 -5.76 11.84 11.84
C ALA A 65 -5.58 10.74 10.79
N ILE A 66 -6.54 10.71 9.87
CA ILE A 66 -6.49 9.93 8.64
C ILE A 66 -6.33 10.93 7.48
N ALA A 67 -5.28 10.76 6.68
CA ALA A 67 -5.05 11.51 5.45
C ALA A 67 -4.93 10.50 4.31
N ILE A 68 -5.47 10.88 3.15
CA ILE A 68 -5.45 10.11 1.90
C ILE A 68 -5.12 11.08 0.77
N ASP A 69 -4.37 10.62 -0.22
CA ASP A 69 -4.03 11.40 -1.42
C ASP A 69 -3.81 10.45 -2.61
N ASP A 70 -3.68 11.00 -3.82
CA ASP A 70 -3.30 10.28 -5.05
C ASP A 70 -4.16 9.05 -5.41
N ILE A 71 -5.49 9.20 -5.30
CA ILE A 71 -6.44 8.12 -5.60
C ILE A 71 -6.55 7.89 -7.12
N ILE A 72 -6.17 6.70 -7.58
CA ILE A 72 -6.24 6.30 -8.99
C ILE A 72 -7.02 4.98 -9.10
N LEU A 73 -7.87 4.87 -10.13
CA LEU A 73 -8.56 3.63 -10.48
C LEU A 73 -7.97 3.08 -11.79
N LEU A 74 -7.46 1.85 -11.75
CA LEU A 74 -6.84 1.17 -12.88
C LEU A 74 -7.62 -0.09 -13.26
N ASN A 75 -7.64 -0.42 -14.55
CA ASN A 75 -8.16 -1.69 -15.03
C ASN A 75 -7.13 -2.81 -14.79
N GLY A 76 -7.59 -3.95 -14.28
CA GLY A 76 -6.76 -5.12 -14.01
C GLY A 76 -6.73 -5.50 -12.53
N THR A 77 -5.80 -6.37 -12.17
CA THR A 77 -5.60 -6.83 -10.79
C THR A 77 -4.49 -6.01 -10.14
N CYS A 78 -4.73 -5.50 -8.93
CA CYS A 78 -3.68 -4.94 -8.08
C CYS A 78 -2.61 -6.01 -7.82
N ARG A 79 -1.35 -5.62 -7.95
CA ARG A 79 -0.24 -6.46 -7.54
C ARG A 79 -0.26 -6.51 -6.01
N THR A 80 -0.03 -7.68 -5.43
CA THR A 80 -0.06 -7.84 -3.98
C THR A 80 1.12 -7.08 -3.37
N THR A 81 0.91 -5.81 -3.04
CA THR A 81 1.82 -5.11 -2.14
C THR A 81 1.40 -5.53 -0.74
N SER A 82 2.21 -6.38 -0.10
CA SER A 82 2.23 -6.50 1.35
C SER A 82 2.15 -5.10 1.97
N ASP A 83 1.42 -4.93 3.09
CA ASP A 83 1.41 -3.67 3.86
C ASP A 83 2.84 -3.24 4.27
N GLN A 84 3.82 -4.16 4.16
CA GLN A 84 5.24 -3.90 4.28
C GLN A 84 5.89 -4.08 2.91
N CYS A 85 6.28 -2.96 2.31
CA CYS A 85 7.20 -2.99 1.17
C CYS A 85 8.61 -3.30 1.68
N ASP A 86 8.92 -4.59 1.78
CA ASP A 86 10.25 -5.09 2.11
C ASP A 86 11.18 -5.19 0.90
N PHE A 87 10.65 -4.93 -0.30
CA PHE A 87 11.35 -5.10 -1.58
C PHE A 87 11.81 -6.54 -1.87
N ASP A 88 11.35 -7.54 -1.12
CA ASP A 88 11.79 -8.94 -1.28
C ASP A 88 10.89 -9.75 -2.22
N SER A 89 9.68 -9.26 -2.52
CA SER A 89 8.73 -9.94 -3.40
C SER A 89 9.00 -9.74 -4.91
N ASP A 90 8.32 -10.55 -5.74
CA ASP A 90 8.41 -10.50 -7.21
C ASP A 90 7.93 -9.17 -7.82
N ASP A 91 7.06 -8.41 -7.13
CA ASP A 91 6.72 -7.04 -7.50
C ASP A 91 7.74 -6.05 -6.90
N SER A 92 8.99 -6.22 -7.34
CA SER A 92 10.27 -5.71 -6.81
C SER A 92 10.40 -4.24 -6.40
N ILE A 93 9.40 -3.41 -6.65
CA ILE A 93 9.36 -1.98 -6.27
C ILE A 93 8.05 -1.58 -5.57
N CYS A 94 7.19 -2.53 -5.19
CA CYS A 94 5.94 -2.29 -4.44
C CYS A 94 5.03 -1.18 -5.01
N GLY A 95 4.96 -1.05 -6.33
CA GLY A 95 4.21 0.01 -7.00
C GLY A 95 4.87 1.40 -7.01
N TYR A 96 6.02 1.58 -6.37
CA TYR A 96 6.84 2.79 -6.53
C TYR A 96 7.31 2.93 -7.98
N GLN A 97 7.51 4.18 -8.41
CA GLN A 97 8.05 4.48 -9.73
C GLN A 97 9.29 5.35 -9.60
N TYR A 98 10.23 5.20 -10.53
CA TYR A 98 11.37 6.11 -10.61
C TYR A 98 10.88 7.52 -10.89
N ALA A 99 11.26 8.47 -10.03
CA ALA A 99 11.05 9.87 -10.32
C ALA A 99 11.91 10.27 -11.52
N ALA A 100 11.29 10.67 -12.63
CA ALA A 100 12.01 11.07 -13.85
C ALA A 100 12.94 12.29 -13.63
N SER A 101 12.69 13.08 -12.58
CA SER A 101 13.52 14.20 -12.14
C SER A 101 14.50 13.84 -11.02
N GLY A 102 14.64 12.55 -10.69
CA GLY A 102 15.52 12.09 -9.61
C GLY A 102 16.99 12.37 -9.91
N GLN A 103 17.74 12.79 -8.90
CA GLN A 103 19.19 13.02 -9.00
C GLN A 103 20.01 11.72 -9.00
N PHE A 104 19.39 10.59 -8.61
CA PHE A 104 20.04 9.29 -8.49
C PHE A 104 19.14 8.19 -9.01
N ASN A 105 19.75 7.22 -9.71
CA ASN A 105 19.11 5.97 -10.09
C ASN A 105 19.41 4.92 -9.03
N TRP A 106 18.37 4.45 -8.35
CA TRP A 106 18.48 3.37 -7.37
C TRP A 106 18.36 2.03 -8.07
N THR A 107 19.05 1.01 -7.57
CA THR A 107 18.94 -0.37 -8.03
C THR A 107 18.80 -1.28 -6.83
N ARG A 108 17.94 -2.29 -6.93
CA ARG A 108 17.78 -3.32 -5.90
C ARG A 108 18.97 -4.29 -5.97
N GLY A 109 19.64 -4.56 -4.85
CA GLY A 109 20.82 -5.43 -4.80
C GLY A 109 20.61 -6.60 -3.86
N LEU A 110 20.89 -7.84 -4.30
CA LEU A 110 20.80 -9.01 -3.41
C LEU A 110 21.85 -8.96 -2.31
N ALA A 111 21.45 -9.12 -1.06
CA ALA A 111 22.37 -9.16 0.08
C ALA A 111 23.44 -10.28 -0.06
N SER A 112 23.09 -11.40 -0.72
CA SER A 112 24.02 -12.49 -1.05
C SER A 112 25.06 -12.15 -2.11
N VAL A 113 24.81 -11.14 -2.95
CA VAL A 113 25.73 -10.68 -4.00
C VAL A 113 26.42 -9.42 -3.52
N VAL A 114 27.46 -9.61 -2.69
CA VAL A 114 28.22 -8.50 -2.12
C VAL A 114 29.03 -7.80 -3.22
N GLN A 115 28.60 -6.62 -3.61
CA GLN A 115 29.44 -5.66 -4.31
C GLN A 115 29.92 -4.61 -3.30
N GLN A 116 31.24 -4.60 -3.02
CA GLN A 116 31.83 -3.67 -2.05
C GLN A 116 31.41 -2.22 -2.35
N GLY A 117 30.68 -1.62 -1.40
CA GLY A 117 30.22 -0.23 -1.48
C GLY A 117 28.92 0.00 -2.24
N VAL A 118 28.23 -1.05 -2.71
CA VAL A 118 26.97 -0.93 -3.47
C VAL A 118 25.76 -1.39 -2.65
N ASN A 119 25.87 -2.51 -1.92
CA ASN A 119 24.79 -3.06 -1.11
C ASN A 119 25.30 -3.71 0.21
N PRO A 120 24.49 -3.75 1.28
CA PRO A 120 24.82 -4.45 2.51
C PRO A 120 24.75 -5.97 2.34
N ASN A 121 25.49 -6.71 3.18
CA ASN A 121 25.56 -8.19 3.14
C ASN A 121 24.43 -8.88 3.91
N VAL A 122 23.57 -8.09 4.57
CA VAL A 122 22.47 -8.55 5.41
C VAL A 122 21.29 -7.64 5.08
N ASP A 123 20.19 -8.24 4.61
CA ASP A 123 18.93 -7.56 4.43
C ASP A 123 18.31 -7.22 5.80
N HIS A 124 17.74 -6.02 5.89
CA HIS A 124 17.15 -5.49 7.11
C HIS A 124 15.83 -6.20 7.47
N THR A 125 15.05 -6.66 6.49
CA THR A 125 13.73 -7.26 6.74
C THR A 125 13.86 -8.67 7.32
N THR A 126 14.61 -9.52 6.64
CA THR A 126 14.81 -10.93 7.00
C THR A 126 15.92 -11.14 8.01
N GLN A 127 16.83 -10.16 8.17
CA GLN A 127 18.06 -10.29 8.97
C GLN A 127 18.96 -11.44 8.46
N THR A 128 18.88 -11.75 7.17
CA THR A 128 19.67 -12.78 6.49
C THR A 128 20.33 -12.23 5.23
N ASN A 129 21.10 -13.05 4.52
CA ASN A 129 21.66 -12.71 3.21
C ASN A 129 20.72 -13.09 2.03
N GLU A 130 19.49 -13.54 2.31
CA GLU A 130 18.55 -14.04 1.29
C GLU A 130 17.61 -12.97 0.73
N GLY A 131 17.56 -11.78 1.35
CA GLY A 131 16.78 -10.61 0.90
C GLY A 131 17.56 -9.58 0.08
N TYR A 132 16.93 -8.43 -0.17
CA TYR A 132 17.43 -7.32 -1.01
C TYR A 132 17.72 -6.02 -0.26
#